data_AF-A0A5S4G2C1-F1
#
_entry.id   AF-A0A5S4G2C1-F1
#
_cell.length_a   1.000
_cell.length_b   1.000
_cell.length_c   1.000
_cell.angle_alpha   90.00
_cell.angle_beta   90.00
_cell.angle_gamma   90.00
#
_symmetry.space_group_name_H-M   'P 1'
#
loop_
_entity.id
_entity.type
_entity.pdbx_description
1 polymer ?
#
loop_
_entity_poly.entity_id
_entity_poly.type
_entity_poly.pdbx_seq_one_letter_code
_entity_poly.pdbx_strand_id
1 'polypeptide(L)'
;MSLPLLPFLACCVMITTGVTLLLERSLVRVLAGVIVLGNGVNLLIVTAGGNAGGPPFTGTAGTADPLPQAMVLTAIVITLGVTAFLLALVHRSWQLTGSDEVQDDTEDRRVRLRARRGELSDSVRARRHAYRQLVAEQRAELANLEAEQAERERLEEADLERRIARVHTELDQWMREGREGGLSEEELQRRFEDVGHRQEAAAEDNLERIEELRDEHARRREEQAAKEKALRRKLKARQREARRQMRAAIGEERERQALAQDPELEGDD
;
A
#
# COMPACT_ATOMS: atom_id res chain seq x y z
N MET A 1 -57.93 -33.48 -12.63
CA MET A 1 -57.73 -32.02 -12.56
C MET A 1 -56.92 -31.60 -13.77
N SER A 2 -57.56 -31.28 -14.89
CA SER A 2 -56.86 -30.68 -16.03
C SER A 2 -56.73 -29.20 -15.77
N LEU A 3 -55.61 -28.77 -15.17
CA LEU A 3 -55.25 -27.34 -15.19
C LEU A 3 -55.22 -26.91 -16.66
N PRO A 4 -56.05 -25.95 -17.09
CA PRO A 4 -55.95 -25.44 -18.44
C PRO A 4 -54.54 -24.85 -18.62
N LEU A 5 -53.72 -25.48 -19.47
CA LEU A 5 -52.33 -25.10 -19.71
C LEU A 5 -52.20 -23.69 -20.32
N LEU A 6 -53.25 -23.27 -21.04
CA LEU A 6 -53.29 -21.99 -21.75
C LEU A 6 -53.22 -20.76 -20.81
N PRO A 7 -54.09 -20.59 -19.79
CA PRO A 7 -53.98 -19.46 -18.86
C PRO A 7 -52.69 -19.50 -18.06
N PHE A 8 -52.18 -20.68 -17.70
CA PHE A 8 -50.89 -20.78 -17.01
C PHE A 8 -49.74 -20.28 -17.88
N LEU A 9 -49.69 -20.68 -19.16
CA LEU A 9 -48.72 -20.18 -20.12
C LEU A 9 -48.84 -18.66 -20.31
N ALA A 10 -50.07 -18.14 -20.41
CA ALA A 10 -50.31 -16.71 -20.50
C ALA A 10 -49.77 -15.95 -19.27
N CYS A 11 -49.96 -16.49 -18.05
CA CYS A 11 -49.39 -15.92 -16.84
C CYS A 11 -47.86 -15.87 -16.91
N CYS A 12 -47.21 -16.96 -17.30
CA CYS A 12 -45.76 -17.01 -17.45
C CYS A 12 -45.25 -15.94 -18.44
N VAL A 13 -45.88 -15.86 -19.62
CA VAL A 13 -45.51 -14.85 -20.63
C VAL A 13 -45.68 -13.44 -20.09
N MET A 14 -46.82 -13.12 -19.49
CA MET A 14 -47.08 -11.78 -18.94
C MET A 14 -46.11 -11.42 -17.82
N ILE A 15 -45.78 -12.37 -16.92
CA ILE A 15 -44.82 -12.14 -15.84
C ILE A 15 -43.42 -11.91 -16.42
N THR A 16 -42.97 -12.74 -17.36
CA THR A 16 -41.66 -12.57 -18.01
C THR A 16 -41.58 -11.26 -18.79
N THR A 17 -42.61 -10.90 -19.55
CA THR A 17 -42.69 -9.61 -20.25
C THR A 17 -42.71 -8.44 -19.27
N GLY A 18 -43.46 -8.54 -18.17
CA GLY A 18 -43.48 -7.51 -17.14
C GLY A 18 -42.11 -7.30 -16.48
N VAL A 19 -41.42 -8.38 -16.12
CA VAL A 19 -40.07 -8.32 -15.52
C VAL A 19 -39.04 -7.77 -16.51
N THR A 20 -39.09 -8.17 -17.77
CA THR A 20 -38.16 -7.64 -18.79
C THR A 20 -38.37 -6.15 -19.02
N LEU A 21 -39.62 -5.68 -19.05
CA LEU A 21 -39.94 -4.25 -19.12
C LEU A 21 -39.52 -3.46 -17.88
N LEU A 22 -39.49 -4.08 -16.69
CA LEU A 22 -39.00 -3.44 -15.45
C LEU A 22 -37.48 -3.21 -15.45
N LEU A 23 -36.73 -3.99 -16.23
CA LEU A 23 -35.27 -3.85 -16.34
C LEU A 23 -34.83 -2.79 -17.36
N GLU A 24 -35.78 -2.17 -18.04
CA GLU A 24 -35.51 -1.14 -19.02
C GLU A 24 -35.19 0.23 -18.40
N ARG A 25 -34.44 1.04 -19.15
CA ARG A 25 -34.07 2.42 -18.73
C ARG A 25 -35.22 3.43 -18.89
N SER A 26 -36.24 3.15 -19.70
CA SER A 26 -37.37 4.08 -19.93
C SER A 26 -38.43 3.93 -18.84
N LEU A 27 -38.81 5.05 -18.20
CA LEU A 27 -39.83 5.05 -17.14
C LEU A 27 -41.21 4.65 -17.67
N VAL A 28 -41.57 4.99 -18.92
CA VAL A 28 -42.80 4.52 -19.56
C VAL A 28 -42.80 3.00 -19.75
N ARG A 29 -41.64 2.41 -20.11
CA ARG A 29 -41.51 0.95 -20.24
C ARG A 29 -41.59 0.28 -18.87
N VAL A 30 -40.97 0.84 -17.84
CA VAL A 30 -41.13 0.38 -16.45
C VAL A 30 -42.60 0.44 -16.01
N LEU A 31 -43.32 1.53 -16.31
CA LEU A 31 -44.76 1.66 -16.03
C LEU A 31 -45.58 0.58 -16.75
N ALA A 32 -45.33 0.36 -18.04
CA ALA A 32 -45.96 -0.71 -18.80
C ALA A 32 -45.64 -2.10 -18.20
N GLY A 33 -44.41 -2.30 -17.72
CA GLY A 33 -43.98 -3.50 -17.02
C GLY A 33 -44.79 -3.77 -15.74
N VAL A 34 -44.99 -2.75 -14.90
CA VAL A 34 -45.83 -2.86 -13.68
C VAL A 34 -47.27 -3.24 -14.04
N ILE A 35 -47.85 -2.62 -15.08
CA ILE A 35 -49.22 -2.92 -15.52
C ILE A 35 -49.32 -4.37 -16.03
N VAL A 36 -48.44 -4.79 -16.92
CA VAL A 36 -48.46 -6.15 -17.50
C VAL A 36 -48.20 -7.20 -16.42
N LEU A 37 -47.24 -6.96 -15.53
CA LEU A 37 -46.91 -7.84 -14.40
C LEU A 37 -48.09 -7.98 -13.45
N GLY A 38 -48.73 -6.86 -13.06
CA GLY A 38 -49.90 -6.87 -12.19
C GLY A 38 -51.08 -7.65 -12.78
N ASN A 39 -51.34 -7.50 -14.08
CA ASN A 39 -52.36 -8.29 -14.77
C ASN A 39 -52.00 -9.79 -14.84
N GLY A 40 -50.73 -10.12 -15.07
CA GLY A 40 -50.24 -11.51 -15.05
C GLY A 40 -50.39 -12.18 -13.68
N VAL A 41 -50.09 -11.45 -12.61
CA VAL A 41 -50.28 -11.92 -11.22
C VAL A 41 -51.77 -12.09 -10.89
N ASN A 42 -52.62 -11.13 -11.28
CA ASN A 42 -54.07 -11.25 -11.09
C ASN A 42 -54.63 -12.49 -11.80
N LEU A 43 -54.20 -12.72 -13.05
CA LEU A 43 -54.60 -13.91 -13.81
C LEU A 43 -54.10 -15.20 -13.14
N LEU A 44 -52.89 -15.19 -12.59
CA LEU A 44 -52.31 -16.33 -11.87
C LEU A 44 -53.12 -16.67 -10.62
N ILE A 45 -53.55 -15.67 -9.84
CA ILE A 45 -54.38 -15.87 -8.64
C ILE A 45 -55.73 -16.50 -9.01
N VAL A 46 -56.41 -16.00 -10.05
CA VAL A 46 -57.69 -16.60 -10.51
C VAL A 46 -57.47 -18.03 -11.00
N THR A 47 -56.41 -18.27 -11.78
CA THR A 47 -56.12 -19.59 -12.35
C THR A 47 -55.74 -20.61 -11.27
N ALA A 48 -55.04 -20.18 -10.21
CA ALA A 48 -54.73 -21.01 -9.05
C ALA A 48 -55.96 -21.34 -8.20
N GLY A 49 -57.02 -20.53 -8.28
CA GLY A 49 -58.28 -20.69 -7.57
C GLY A 49 -59.15 -21.88 -7.97
N GLY A 50 -58.77 -22.63 -9.02
CA GLY A 50 -59.44 -23.86 -9.43
C GLY A 50 -60.41 -23.69 -10.61
N ASN A 51 -61.34 -24.64 -10.76
CA ASN A 51 -62.22 -24.72 -11.93
C ASN A 51 -63.18 -23.52 -12.03
N ALA A 52 -63.47 -23.12 -13.27
CA ALA A 52 -64.52 -22.16 -13.57
C ALA A 52 -65.87 -22.70 -13.09
N GLY A 53 -66.43 -22.07 -12.06
CA GLY A 53 -67.77 -22.34 -11.55
C GLY A 53 -68.76 -21.23 -11.94
N GLY A 54 -70.00 -21.37 -11.49
CA GLY A 54 -70.99 -20.31 -11.56
C GLY A 54 -70.62 -19.09 -10.68
N PRO A 55 -71.37 -17.98 -10.77
CA PRO A 55 -71.05 -16.75 -10.03
C PRO A 55 -71.08 -16.94 -8.49
N PRO A 56 -70.10 -16.42 -7.72
CA PRO A 56 -69.92 -16.65 -6.27
C PRO A 56 -71.07 -16.19 -5.35
N PHE A 57 -72.08 -15.52 -5.90
CA PHE A 57 -73.16 -14.89 -5.15
C PHE A 57 -74.49 -15.63 -5.20
N THR A 58 -74.60 -16.73 -5.96
CA THR A 58 -75.86 -17.47 -6.16
C THR A 58 -76.13 -18.54 -5.10
N GLY A 59 -75.13 -18.91 -4.29
CA GLY A 59 -75.29 -19.91 -3.21
C GLY A 59 -75.58 -21.34 -3.70
N THR A 60 -75.48 -21.59 -5.00
CA THR A 60 -75.77 -22.88 -5.64
C THR A 60 -74.54 -23.78 -5.67
N ALA A 61 -74.74 -25.10 -5.73
CA ALA A 61 -73.64 -26.03 -5.97
C ALA A 61 -72.96 -25.76 -7.34
N GLY A 62 -71.63 -25.89 -7.40
CA GLY A 62 -70.85 -25.64 -8.63
C GLY A 62 -70.42 -24.18 -8.85
N THR A 63 -70.47 -23.36 -7.79
CA THR A 63 -70.06 -21.96 -7.80
C THR A 63 -68.53 -21.81 -7.66
N ALA A 64 -67.94 -20.78 -8.29
CA ALA A 64 -66.51 -20.49 -8.19
C ALA A 64 -66.10 -20.05 -6.78
N ASP A 65 -64.85 -20.34 -6.39
CA ASP A 65 -64.33 -19.95 -5.07
C ASP A 65 -64.35 -18.41 -4.92
N PRO A 66 -65.01 -17.86 -3.89
CA PRO A 66 -65.05 -16.41 -3.65
C PRO A 66 -63.71 -15.83 -3.15
N LEU A 67 -62.82 -16.64 -2.57
CA LEU A 67 -61.58 -16.14 -1.97
C LEU A 67 -60.61 -15.55 -3.01
N PRO A 68 -60.23 -16.26 -4.10
CA PRO A 68 -59.40 -15.68 -5.16
C PRO A 68 -60.01 -14.42 -5.78
N GLN A 69 -61.34 -14.34 -5.87
CA GLN A 69 -62.03 -13.20 -6.47
C GLN A 69 -61.93 -11.94 -5.60
N ALA A 70 -62.11 -12.09 -4.28
CA ALA A 70 -61.89 -11.00 -3.34
C ALA A 70 -60.43 -10.52 -3.34
N MET A 71 -59.47 -11.44 -3.43
CA MET A 71 -58.04 -11.12 -3.51
C MET A 71 -57.68 -10.34 -4.79
N VAL A 72 -58.26 -10.71 -5.92
CA VAL A 72 -57.97 -10.00 -7.18
C VAL A 72 -58.61 -8.62 -7.21
N LEU A 73 -59.80 -8.44 -6.61
CA LEU A 73 -60.41 -7.12 -6.49
C LEU A 73 -59.51 -6.15 -5.69
N THR A 74 -58.92 -6.59 -4.58
CA THR A 74 -57.99 -5.75 -3.82
C THR A 74 -56.70 -5.49 -4.57
N ALA A 75 -56.14 -6.50 -5.24
CA ALA A 75 -54.95 -6.37 -6.06
C ALA A 75 -55.14 -5.37 -7.22
N ILE A 76 -56.30 -5.37 -7.87
CA ILE A 76 -56.63 -4.41 -8.95
C ILE A 76 -56.62 -2.97 -8.41
N VAL A 77 -57.25 -2.71 -7.26
CA VAL A 77 -57.30 -1.36 -6.67
C VAL A 77 -55.91 -0.88 -6.27
N ILE A 78 -55.08 -1.74 -5.68
CA ILE A 78 -53.69 -1.43 -5.35
C ILE A 78 -52.89 -1.12 -6.62
N THR A 79 -53.01 -1.96 -7.65
CA THR A 79 -52.31 -1.77 -8.93
C THR A 79 -52.73 -0.45 -9.58
N LEU A 80 -54.02 -0.09 -9.54
CA LEU A 80 -54.51 1.19 -10.03
C LEU A 80 -53.87 2.37 -9.28
N GLY A 81 -53.80 2.30 -7.94
CA GLY A 81 -53.18 3.33 -7.12
C GLY A 81 -51.68 3.50 -7.41
N VAL A 82 -50.94 2.39 -7.48
CA VAL A 82 -49.51 2.40 -7.83
C VAL A 82 -49.31 2.91 -9.25
N THR A 83 -50.14 2.50 -10.21
CA THR A 83 -50.05 2.96 -11.61
C THR A 83 -50.32 4.46 -11.71
N ALA A 84 -51.34 4.99 -11.02
CA ALA A 84 -51.61 6.42 -11.00
C ALA A 84 -50.47 7.22 -10.37
N PHE A 85 -49.88 6.71 -9.28
CA PHE A 85 -48.73 7.32 -8.63
C PHE A 85 -47.49 7.31 -9.54
N LEU A 86 -47.15 6.18 -10.14
CA LEU A 86 -46.03 6.06 -11.07
C LEU A 86 -46.24 6.95 -12.31
N LEU A 87 -47.46 7.00 -12.85
CA LEU A 87 -47.79 7.90 -13.97
C LEU A 87 -47.57 9.37 -13.59
N ALA A 88 -47.96 9.78 -12.36
CA ALA A 88 -47.71 11.12 -11.87
C ALA A 88 -46.20 11.41 -11.73
N LEU A 89 -45.40 10.43 -11.26
CA LEU A 89 -43.95 10.54 -11.19
C LEU A 89 -43.30 10.62 -12.57
N VAL A 90 -43.70 9.77 -13.52
CA VAL A 90 -43.22 9.79 -14.90
C VAL A 90 -43.53 11.14 -15.53
N HIS A 91 -44.76 11.62 -15.41
CA HIS A 91 -45.15 12.93 -15.91
C HIS A 91 -44.34 14.06 -15.26
N ARG A 92 -44.13 14.01 -13.94
CA ARG A 92 -43.30 14.99 -13.24
C ARG A 92 -41.84 14.94 -13.68
N SER A 93 -41.27 13.75 -13.87
CA SER A 93 -39.90 13.56 -14.33
C SER A 93 -39.73 14.09 -15.74
N TRP A 94 -40.68 13.80 -16.64
CA TRP A 94 -40.66 14.30 -18.00
C TRP A 94 -40.72 15.83 -18.06
N GLN A 95 -41.53 16.46 -17.19
CA GLN A 95 -41.55 17.92 -17.07
C GLN A 95 -40.22 18.52 -16.59
N LEU A 96 -39.46 17.81 -15.75
CA LEU A 96 -38.21 18.29 -15.19
C LEU A 96 -37.01 18.04 -16.11
N THR A 97 -36.92 16.86 -16.70
CA THR A 97 -35.75 16.38 -17.45
C THR A 97 -35.95 16.48 -18.96
N GLY A 98 -37.19 16.49 -19.45
CA GLY A 98 -37.52 16.46 -20.89
C GLY A 98 -37.26 15.12 -21.58
N SER A 99 -36.71 14.13 -20.85
CA SER A 99 -36.48 12.76 -21.29
C SER A 99 -37.16 11.78 -20.33
N ASP A 100 -37.54 10.63 -20.86
CA ASP A 100 -38.13 9.51 -20.12
C ASP A 100 -37.08 8.46 -19.70
N GLU A 101 -35.82 8.68 -20.05
CA GLU A 101 -34.73 7.77 -19.75
C GLU A 101 -34.13 8.05 -18.37
N VAL A 102 -33.99 7.00 -17.57
CA VAL A 102 -33.29 7.05 -16.29
C VAL A 102 -31.79 7.19 -16.56
N GLN A 103 -31.23 8.36 -16.22
CA GLN A 103 -29.81 8.65 -16.41
C GLN A 103 -28.94 8.10 -15.29
N ASP A 104 -27.72 7.70 -15.65
CA ASP A 104 -26.69 7.34 -14.68
C ASP A 104 -26.23 8.57 -13.89
N ASP A 105 -26.14 8.42 -12.57
CA ASP A 105 -25.79 9.53 -11.69
C ASP A 105 -24.30 9.91 -11.87
N THR A 106 -24.07 11.08 -12.48
CA THR A 106 -22.71 11.62 -12.69
C THR A 106 -22.00 11.94 -11.39
N GLU A 107 -22.71 12.19 -10.29
CA GLU A 107 -22.13 12.43 -8.98
C GLU A 107 -21.51 11.15 -8.41
N ASP A 108 -22.20 10.02 -8.55
CA ASP A 108 -21.69 8.70 -8.17
C ASP A 108 -20.40 8.35 -8.91
N ARG A 109 -20.35 8.62 -10.23
CA ARG A 109 -19.12 8.47 -11.03
C ARG A 109 -17.99 9.34 -10.49
N ARG A 110 -18.27 10.59 -10.10
CA ARG A 110 -17.27 11.51 -9.52
C ARG A 110 -16.79 11.07 -8.15
N VAL A 111 -17.66 10.53 -7.30
CA VAL A 111 -17.30 10.00 -5.97
C VAL A 111 -16.35 8.82 -6.11
N ARG A 112 -16.64 7.86 -7.00
CA ARG A 112 -15.74 6.72 -7.29
C ARG A 112 -14.36 7.17 -7.74
N LEU A 113 -14.28 8.16 -8.65
CA LEU A 113 -13.01 8.69 -9.14
C LEU A 113 -12.21 9.41 -8.04
N ARG A 114 -12.89 10.15 -7.15
CA ARG A 114 -12.24 10.82 -6.01
C ARG A 114 -11.69 9.82 -4.99
N ALA A 115 -12.45 8.79 -4.65
CA ALA A 115 -12.00 7.74 -3.73
C ALA A 115 -10.72 7.08 -4.25
N ARG A 116 -10.71 6.69 -5.53
CA ARG A 116 -9.54 6.07 -6.18
C ARG A 116 -8.31 7.00 -6.24
N ARG A 117 -8.52 8.32 -6.38
CA ARG A 117 -7.44 9.31 -6.33
C ARG A 117 -6.84 9.44 -4.92
N GLY A 118 -7.68 9.32 -3.89
CA GLY A 118 -7.25 9.28 -2.48
C GLY A 118 -6.33 8.10 -2.20
N GLU A 119 -6.74 6.90 -2.59
CA GLU A 119 -5.96 5.66 -2.41
C GLU A 119 -4.54 5.76 -3.00
N LEU A 120 -4.40 6.32 -4.21
CA LEU A 120 -3.09 6.55 -4.82
C LEU A 120 -2.26 7.58 -4.04
N SER A 121 -2.88 8.66 -3.58
CA SER A 121 -2.17 9.67 -2.80
C SER A 121 -1.62 9.07 -1.50
N ASP A 122 -2.33 8.12 -0.91
CA ASP A 122 -1.92 7.43 0.30
C ASP A 122 -0.84 6.38 0.01
N SER A 123 -0.94 5.62 -1.10
CA SER A 123 0.12 4.67 -1.51
C SER A 123 1.45 5.37 -1.79
N VAL A 124 1.42 6.53 -2.46
CA VAL A 124 2.60 7.37 -2.71
C VAL A 124 3.17 7.92 -1.41
N ARG A 125 2.32 8.37 -0.48
CA ARG A 125 2.77 8.86 0.84
C ARG A 125 3.44 7.74 1.65
N ALA A 126 2.84 6.54 1.69
CA ALA A 126 3.40 5.38 2.37
C ALA A 126 4.77 5.00 1.81
N ARG A 127 4.91 4.90 0.48
CA ARG A 127 6.20 4.62 -0.18
C ARG A 127 7.25 5.69 0.11
N ARG A 128 6.88 6.96 0.11
CA ARG A 128 7.79 8.06 0.45
C ARG A 128 8.23 8.01 1.91
N HIS A 129 7.36 7.55 2.82
CA HIS A 129 7.71 7.33 4.20
C HIS A 129 8.73 6.19 4.36
N ALA A 130 8.47 5.04 3.72
CA ALA A 130 9.38 3.90 3.72
C ALA A 130 10.77 4.26 3.17
N TYR A 131 10.84 5.01 2.06
CA TYR A 131 12.11 5.49 1.52
C TYR A 131 12.87 6.40 2.51
N ARG A 132 12.16 7.29 3.22
CA ARG A 132 12.78 8.17 4.23
C ARG A 132 13.34 7.36 5.41
N GLN A 133 12.60 6.36 5.88
CA GLN A 133 13.05 5.47 6.95
C GLN A 133 14.32 4.72 6.55
N LEU A 134 14.35 4.13 5.35
CA LEU A 134 15.54 3.44 4.83
C LEU A 134 16.77 4.37 4.78
N VAL A 135 16.61 5.62 4.34
CA VAL A 135 17.72 6.58 4.29
C VAL A 135 18.18 6.98 5.70
N ALA A 136 17.25 7.12 6.65
CA ALA A 136 17.60 7.43 8.03
C ALA A 136 18.37 6.27 8.69
N GLU A 137 17.92 5.03 8.46
CA GLU A 137 18.57 3.82 8.97
C GLU A 137 19.99 3.66 8.42
N GLN A 138 20.19 3.85 7.10
CA GLN A 138 21.52 3.81 6.49
C GLN A 138 22.46 4.88 7.04
N ARG A 139 21.94 6.09 7.32
CA ARG A 139 22.75 7.15 7.93
C ARG A 139 23.15 6.82 9.36
N ALA A 140 22.26 6.20 10.13
CA ALA A 140 22.56 5.76 11.48
C ALA A 140 23.62 4.64 11.48
N GLU A 141 23.51 3.66 10.57
CA GLU A 141 24.51 2.59 10.42
C GLU A 141 25.91 3.13 10.10
N LEU A 142 26.00 4.08 9.16
CA LEU A 142 27.25 4.78 8.84
C LEU A 142 27.82 5.54 10.04
N ALA A 143 26.98 6.29 10.77
CA ALA A 143 27.42 7.07 11.92
C ALA A 143 27.92 6.18 13.06
N ASN A 144 27.27 5.02 13.30
CA ASN A 144 27.72 4.07 14.31
C ASN A 144 29.09 3.47 13.96
N LEU A 145 29.32 3.11 12.70
CA LEU A 145 30.62 2.60 12.25
C LEU A 145 31.72 3.66 12.38
N GLU A 146 31.44 4.91 11.98
CA GLU A 146 32.39 6.03 12.13
C GLU A 146 32.71 6.29 13.62
N ALA A 147 31.71 6.17 14.51
CA ALA A 147 31.90 6.32 15.96
C ALA A 147 32.75 5.18 16.57
N GLU A 148 32.47 3.92 16.20
CA GLU A 148 33.27 2.77 16.64
C GLU A 148 34.74 2.89 16.19
N GLN A 149 34.98 3.39 14.98
CA GLN A 149 36.34 3.62 14.50
C GLN A 149 37.05 4.72 15.29
N ALA A 150 36.39 5.86 15.50
CA ALA A 150 36.95 6.96 16.27
C ALA A 150 37.24 6.55 17.73
N GLU A 151 36.43 5.68 18.33
CA GLU A 151 36.68 5.15 19.66
C GLU A 151 37.90 4.24 19.70
N ARG A 152 38.06 3.34 18.71
CA ARG A 152 39.25 2.49 18.60
C ARG A 152 40.52 3.31 18.45
N GLU A 153 40.51 4.32 17.57
CA GLU A 153 41.65 5.21 17.38
C GLU A 153 42.03 5.95 18.67
N ARG A 154 41.04 6.47 19.42
CA ARG A 154 41.29 7.12 20.71
C ARG A 154 41.90 6.17 21.74
N LEU A 155 41.42 4.92 21.79
CA LEU A 155 41.96 3.91 22.71
C LEU A 155 43.40 3.53 22.36
N GLU A 156 43.70 3.39 21.06
CA GLU A 156 45.05 3.14 20.55
C GLU A 156 45.98 4.32 20.85
N GLU A 157 45.55 5.55 20.61
CA GLU A 157 46.30 6.77 20.89
C GLU A 157 46.60 6.91 22.39
N ALA A 158 45.59 6.70 23.24
CA ALA A 158 45.76 6.73 24.69
C ALA A 158 46.65 5.60 25.24
N ASP A 159 46.68 4.42 24.60
CA ASP A 159 47.62 3.36 24.94
C ASP A 159 49.05 3.72 24.52
N LEU A 160 49.22 4.27 23.32
CA LEU A 160 50.51 4.73 22.82
C LEU A 160 51.10 5.83 23.71
N GLU A 161 50.30 6.83 24.07
CA GLU A 161 50.71 7.89 25.01
C GLU A 161 51.14 7.31 26.36
N ARG A 162 50.38 6.35 26.91
CA ARG A 162 50.74 5.67 28.17
C ARG A 162 52.04 4.91 28.05
N ARG A 163 52.29 4.22 26.93
CA ARG A 163 53.54 3.51 26.67
C ARG A 163 54.72 4.46 26.55
N ILE A 164 54.56 5.57 25.83
CA ILE A 164 55.60 6.61 25.70
C ILE A 164 55.93 7.22 27.07
N ALA A 165 54.91 7.59 27.84
CA ALA A 165 55.09 8.17 29.17
C ALA A 165 55.79 7.21 30.14
N ARG A 166 55.46 5.91 30.09
CA ARG A 166 56.14 4.87 30.87
C ARG A 166 57.63 4.80 30.51
N VAL A 167 57.95 4.71 29.22
CA VAL A 167 59.35 4.66 28.76
C VAL A 167 60.11 5.90 29.22
N HIS A 168 59.51 7.09 29.12
CA HIS A 168 60.13 8.33 29.61
C HIS A 168 60.42 8.28 31.11
N THR A 169 59.47 7.77 31.91
CA THR A 169 59.62 7.67 33.37
C THR A 169 60.70 6.66 33.76
N GLU A 170 60.75 5.51 33.08
CA GLU A 170 61.78 4.49 33.29
C GLU A 170 63.17 5.03 32.94
N LEU A 171 63.28 5.79 31.85
CA LEU A 171 64.53 6.44 31.43
C LEU A 171 65.00 7.47 32.47
N ASP A 172 64.09 8.33 32.95
CA ASP A 172 64.38 9.33 33.97
C ASP A 172 64.80 8.71 35.30
N GLN A 173 64.16 7.60 35.70
CA GLN A 173 64.52 6.86 36.90
C GLN A 173 65.94 6.29 36.78
N TRP A 174 66.26 5.63 35.67
CA TRP A 174 67.59 5.09 35.42
C TRP A 174 68.68 6.18 35.46
N MET A 175 68.40 7.36 34.90
CA MET A 175 69.28 8.53 34.95
C MET A 175 69.50 9.05 36.38
N ARG A 176 68.47 9.04 37.23
CA ARG A 176 68.56 9.45 38.64
C ARG A 176 69.35 8.44 39.48
N GLU A 177 69.06 7.14 39.35
CA GLU A 177 69.78 6.06 40.04
C GLU A 177 71.28 6.10 39.71
N GLY A 178 71.62 6.40 38.46
CA GLY A 178 73.00 6.61 38.03
C GLY A 178 73.69 7.79 38.73
N ARG A 179 72.99 8.92 38.96
CA ARG A 179 73.55 10.08 39.70
C ARG A 179 73.69 9.80 41.20
N GLU A 180 72.73 9.12 41.81
CA GLU A 180 72.75 8.80 43.25
C GLU A 180 73.80 7.75 43.62
N GLY A 181 74.18 6.87 42.68
CA GLY A 181 75.27 5.90 42.83
C GLY A 181 76.69 6.51 42.87
N GLY A 182 76.82 7.83 42.87
CA GLY A 182 78.11 8.52 42.99
C GLY A 182 78.95 8.56 41.71
N LEU A 183 78.35 8.26 40.56
CA LEU A 183 79.00 8.40 39.26
C LEU A 183 79.17 9.88 38.89
N SER A 184 80.37 10.26 38.47
CA SER A 184 80.65 11.59 37.93
C SER A 184 79.78 11.85 36.69
N GLU A 185 79.43 13.11 36.44
CA GLU A 185 78.67 13.54 35.24
C GLU A 185 79.37 13.10 33.95
N GLU A 186 80.72 13.05 33.95
CA GLU A 186 81.53 12.54 32.84
C GLU A 186 81.44 11.00 32.69
N GLU A 187 81.26 10.25 33.78
CA GLU A 187 81.11 8.78 33.75
C GLU A 187 79.70 8.34 33.36
N LEU A 188 78.68 9.13 33.72
CA LEU A 188 77.31 8.97 33.22
C LEU A 188 77.26 9.22 31.71
N GLN A 189 77.88 10.30 31.25
CA GLN A 189 77.98 10.61 29.82
C GLN A 189 78.71 9.50 29.06
N ARG A 190 79.86 9.02 29.56
CA ARG A 190 80.59 7.89 28.95
C ARG A 190 79.80 6.59 28.96
N ARG A 191 79.04 6.27 30.02
CA ARG A 191 78.17 5.08 30.05
C ARG A 191 77.01 5.20 29.09
N PHE A 192 76.45 6.39 28.92
CA PHE A 192 75.40 6.66 27.94
C PHE A 192 75.94 6.54 26.52
N GLU A 193 77.14 7.05 26.26
CA GLU A 193 77.86 6.87 25.00
C GLU A 193 78.25 5.40 24.77
N ASP A 194 78.64 4.64 25.81
CA ASP A 194 78.98 3.20 25.70
C ASP A 194 77.73 2.32 25.51
N VAL A 195 76.61 2.65 26.14
CA VAL A 195 75.30 2.02 25.90
C VAL A 195 74.77 2.44 24.53
N GLY A 196 74.97 3.70 24.13
CA GLY A 196 74.64 4.24 22.81
C GLY A 196 75.42 3.54 21.71
N HIS A 197 76.72 3.33 21.86
CA HIS A 197 77.56 2.57 20.94
C HIS A 197 77.23 1.07 20.93
N ARG A 198 76.86 0.46 22.08
CA ARG A 198 76.33 -0.92 22.11
C ARG A 198 74.94 -1.03 21.50
N GLN A 199 74.14 0.03 21.58
CA GLN A 199 72.84 0.13 20.94
C GLN A 199 72.91 0.66 19.53
N GLU A 200 74.01 1.16 18.97
CA GLU A 200 74.05 1.63 17.57
C GLU A 200 73.66 0.51 16.60
N ALA A 201 74.09 -0.74 16.88
CA ALA A 201 73.63 -1.93 16.16
C ALA A 201 72.15 -2.30 16.42
N ALA A 202 71.61 -1.95 17.59
CA ALA A 202 70.19 -2.14 17.94
C ALA A 202 69.31 -0.92 17.56
N ALA A 203 69.91 0.22 17.25
CA ALA A 203 69.26 1.47 16.90
C ALA A 203 68.91 1.45 15.42
N GLU A 204 69.77 0.86 14.58
CA GLU A 204 69.40 0.44 13.23
C GLU A 204 68.22 -0.53 13.26
N ASP A 205 68.28 -1.60 14.08
CA ASP A 205 67.18 -2.58 14.21
C ASP A 205 65.88 -1.94 14.75
N ASN A 206 65.97 -1.01 15.72
CA ASN A 206 64.83 -0.25 16.22
C ASN A 206 64.26 0.73 15.19
N LEU A 207 65.10 1.36 14.37
CA LEU A 207 64.67 2.25 13.29
C LEU A 207 63.97 1.45 12.18
N GLU A 208 64.52 0.30 11.78
CA GLU A 208 63.85 -0.64 10.88
C GLU A 208 62.51 -1.09 11.48
N ARG A 209 62.46 -1.38 12.78
CA ARG A 209 61.22 -1.76 13.47
C ARG A 209 60.18 -0.64 13.48
N ILE A 210 60.61 0.61 13.64
CA ILE A 210 59.73 1.79 13.58
C ILE A 210 59.22 2.00 12.15
N GLU A 211 60.07 1.83 11.14
CA GLU A 211 59.65 1.89 9.73
C GLU A 211 58.67 0.77 9.39
N GLU A 212 58.91 -0.47 9.81
CA GLU A 212 57.98 -1.61 9.66
C GLU A 212 56.62 -1.30 10.27
N LEU A 213 56.58 -0.77 11.50
CA LEU A 213 55.35 -0.39 12.18
C LEU A 213 54.63 0.76 11.47
N ARG A 214 55.38 1.72 10.91
CA ARG A 214 54.82 2.86 10.17
C ARG A 214 54.19 2.42 8.86
N ASP A 215 54.85 1.50 8.16
CA ASP A 215 54.34 0.87 6.94
C ASP A 215 53.14 -0.01 7.23
N GLU A 216 53.14 -0.76 8.33
CA GLU A 216 52.00 -1.56 8.75
C GLU A 216 50.78 -0.67 9.07
N HIS A 217 50.98 0.44 9.79
CA HIS A 217 49.93 1.43 10.04
C HIS A 217 49.42 2.09 8.75
N ALA A 218 50.31 2.41 7.80
CA ALA A 218 49.93 2.96 6.51
C ALA A 218 49.06 1.98 5.72
N ARG A 219 49.47 0.70 5.64
CA ARG A 219 48.69 -0.37 4.99
C ARG A 219 47.33 -0.58 5.65
N ARG A 220 47.27 -0.62 6.99
CA ARG A 220 45.99 -0.73 7.72
C ARG A 220 45.06 0.44 7.43
N ARG A 221 45.57 1.67 7.36
CA ARG A 221 44.75 2.85 6.98
C ARG A 221 44.24 2.76 5.55
N GLU A 222 45.07 2.33 4.60
CA GLU A 222 44.65 2.13 3.21
C GLU A 222 43.57 1.04 3.09
N GLU A 223 43.72 -0.08 3.79
CA GLU A 223 42.71 -1.14 3.82
C GLU A 223 41.39 -0.65 4.42
N GLN A 224 41.44 0.13 5.50
CA GLN A 224 40.25 0.71 6.12
C GLN A 224 39.56 1.72 5.21
N ALA A 225 40.33 2.61 4.57
CA ALA A 225 39.80 3.56 3.59
C ALA A 225 39.18 2.85 2.38
N ALA A 226 39.77 1.74 1.94
CA ALA A 226 39.20 0.90 0.88
C ALA A 226 37.88 0.23 1.29
N LYS A 227 37.81 -0.30 2.52
CA LYS A 227 36.59 -0.88 3.11
C LYS A 227 35.47 0.14 3.22
N GLU A 228 35.76 1.35 3.72
CA GLU A 228 34.80 2.45 3.82
C GLU A 228 34.28 2.89 2.43
N LYS A 229 35.19 3.04 1.46
CA LYS A 229 34.84 3.39 0.08
C LYS A 229 33.98 2.31 -0.58
N ALA A 230 34.26 1.04 -0.31
CA ALA A 230 33.46 -0.09 -0.78
C ALA A 230 32.05 -0.09 -0.16
N LEU A 231 31.94 0.18 1.15
CA LEU A 231 30.66 0.31 1.84
C LEU A 231 29.82 1.47 1.29
N ARG A 232 30.42 2.66 1.13
CA ARG A 232 29.76 3.82 0.51
C ARG A 232 29.29 3.54 -0.92
N ARG A 233 30.06 2.78 -1.70
CA ARG A 233 29.65 2.32 -3.04
C ARG A 233 28.45 1.37 -2.98
N LYS A 234 28.46 0.37 -2.10
CA LYS A 234 27.34 -0.56 -1.89
C LYS A 234 26.05 0.17 -1.47
N LEU A 235 26.16 1.11 -0.53
CA LEU A 235 25.02 1.91 -0.06
C LEU A 235 24.45 2.80 -1.18
N LYS A 236 25.31 3.49 -1.94
CA LYS A 236 24.87 4.27 -3.12
C LYS A 236 24.20 3.39 -4.17
N ALA A 237 24.69 2.16 -4.39
CA ALA A 237 24.07 1.22 -5.32
C ALA A 237 22.66 0.81 -4.84
N ARG A 238 22.51 0.39 -3.58
CA ARG A 238 21.20 0.10 -2.96
C ARG A 238 20.24 1.29 -3.03
N GLN A 239 20.73 2.51 -2.76
CA GLN A 239 19.90 3.71 -2.81
C GLN A 239 19.41 4.02 -4.24
N ARG A 240 20.26 3.80 -5.25
CA ARG A 240 19.89 3.94 -6.67
C ARG A 240 18.85 2.91 -7.07
N GLU A 241 19.00 1.68 -6.62
CA GLU A 241 18.07 0.58 -6.88
C GLU A 241 16.71 0.82 -6.24
N ALA A 242 16.67 1.18 -4.95
CA ALA A 242 15.43 1.57 -4.26
C ALA A 242 14.73 2.75 -4.95
N ARG A 243 15.50 3.75 -5.41
CA ARG A 243 14.95 4.89 -6.16
C ARG A 243 14.40 4.48 -7.52
N ARG A 244 15.04 3.52 -8.21
CA ARG A 244 14.53 2.95 -9.47
C ARG A 244 13.23 2.17 -9.24
N GLN A 245 13.20 1.29 -8.25
CA GLN A 245 11.99 0.54 -7.87
C GLN A 245 10.83 1.48 -7.53
N MET A 246 11.09 2.53 -6.74
CA MET A 246 10.07 3.54 -6.42
C MET A 246 9.54 4.25 -7.69
N ARG A 247 10.42 4.62 -8.62
CA ARG A 247 10.01 5.26 -9.88
C ARG A 247 9.23 4.33 -10.79
N ALA A 248 9.68 3.08 -10.94
CA ALA A 248 9.02 2.06 -11.75
C ALA A 248 7.61 1.78 -11.20
N ALA A 249 7.49 1.57 -9.89
CA ALA A 249 6.22 1.29 -9.25
C ALA A 249 5.22 2.47 -9.30
N ILE A 250 5.70 3.72 -9.25
CA ILE A 250 4.86 4.91 -9.49
C ILE A 250 4.42 4.97 -10.97
N GLY A 251 5.30 4.59 -11.89
CA GLY A 251 5.00 4.52 -13.33
C GLY A 251 3.90 3.52 -13.62
N GLU A 252 4.05 2.28 -13.16
CA GLU A 252 3.04 1.22 -13.32
C GLU A 252 1.69 1.61 -12.71
N GLU A 253 1.67 2.23 -11.52
CA GLU A 253 0.43 2.71 -10.90
C GLU A 253 -0.24 3.80 -11.75
N ARG A 254 0.53 4.72 -12.35
CA ARG A 254 0.01 5.74 -13.27
C ARG A 254 -0.51 5.14 -14.57
N GLU A 255 0.14 4.10 -15.08
CA GLU A 255 -0.24 3.41 -16.32
C GLU A 255 -1.54 2.61 -16.12
N ARG A 256 -1.67 1.90 -14.98
CA ARG A 256 -2.94 1.29 -14.55
C ARG A 256 -4.06 2.30 -14.37
N GLN A 257 -3.73 3.54 -13.99
CA GLN A 257 -4.70 4.63 -13.92
C GLN A 257 -5.08 5.15 -15.29
N ALA A 258 -4.13 5.32 -16.21
CA ALA A 258 -4.41 5.73 -17.58
C ALA A 258 -5.35 4.73 -18.27
N LEU A 259 -5.05 3.44 -18.17
CA LEU A 259 -5.89 2.35 -18.69
C LEU A 259 -7.32 2.32 -18.11
N ALA A 260 -7.50 2.85 -16.91
CA ALA A 260 -8.78 2.85 -16.22
C ALA A 260 -9.43 4.25 -16.13
N GLN A 261 -8.78 5.26 -16.72
CA GLN A 261 -9.32 6.59 -16.96
C GLN A 261 -9.63 6.79 -18.44
N ASP A 262 -9.27 5.85 -19.31
CA ASP A 262 -9.62 5.86 -20.72
C ASP A 262 -11.15 5.66 -20.85
N PRO A 263 -11.92 6.73 -21.10
CA PRO A 263 -13.38 6.67 -21.16
C PRO A 263 -13.86 6.13 -22.51
N GLU A 264 -12.97 5.83 -23.46
CA GLU A 264 -13.30 5.44 -24.83
C GLU A 264 -13.33 3.91 -25.06
N LEU A 265 -13.08 3.09 -24.03
CA LEU A 265 -13.16 1.62 -24.12
C LEU A 265 -14.36 0.99 -23.40
N GLU A 266 -15.15 1.77 -22.66
CA GLU A 266 -16.53 1.40 -22.34
C GLU A 266 -17.37 1.86 -23.53
N GLY A 267 -17.41 1.00 -24.54
CA GLY A 267 -18.25 1.18 -25.71
C GLY A 267 -19.69 1.44 -25.30
N ASP A 268 -20.34 2.26 -26.14
CA ASP A 268 -21.77 2.50 -26.19
C ASP A 268 -22.47 1.20 -26.65
N ASP A 269 -22.42 0.15 -25.82
CA ASP A 269 -23.07 -1.16 -26.03
C ASP A 269 -24.04 -1.50 -24.87
#